data_AF-A0A4Q5URJ8-F1
#
_entry.id   AF-A0A4Q5URJ8-F1
#
_cell.length_a   1.000
_cell.length_b   1.000
_cell.length_c   1.000
_cell.angle_alpha   90.00
_cell.angle_beta   90.00
_cell.angle_gamma   90.00
#
_symmetry.space_group_name_H-M   'P 1'
#
loop_
_entity.id
_entity.type
_entity.pdbx_description
1 polymer ?
#
loop_
_entity_poly.entity_id
_entity_poly.type
_entity_poly.pdbx_seq_one_letter_code
_entity_poly.pdbx_strand_id
1 'polypeptide(L)'
;MGGFFSNIKSLPSAGGWKINIAFDGDEQIVVSVLLETDGKGRPLPPMLLKGTAEELDNAFFEVIATPVANTVELFANRDSFAKELDKAREEVKKKAGEVKTAKVALKKTDIEQEPTRKFEDVMKKISELNAICKYADALEILPPNSEFPEKKEELEKLRRELEWKRNQLTLL
;
A
#
# COMPACT_ATOMS: atom_id res chain seq x y z
N MET A 1 -29.03 -21.49 -18.62
CA MET A 1 -28.54 -20.23 -18.04
C MET A 1 -28.50 -20.38 -16.54
N GLY A 2 -27.34 -20.19 -15.91
CA GLY A 2 -27.26 -20.10 -14.46
C GLY A 2 -27.95 -18.81 -13.99
N GLY A 3 -28.66 -18.86 -12.87
CA GLY A 3 -29.23 -17.66 -12.27
C GLY A 3 -28.14 -16.72 -11.75
N PHE A 4 -28.53 -15.48 -11.40
CA PHE A 4 -27.63 -14.43 -10.93
C PHE A 4 -26.60 -14.91 -9.88
N PHE A 5 -27.06 -15.58 -8.81
CA PHE A 5 -26.18 -16.07 -7.75
C PHE A 5 -25.25 -17.21 -8.18
N SER A 6 -25.66 -18.02 -9.14
CA SER A 6 -24.80 -19.08 -9.71
C SER A 6 -23.65 -18.46 -10.51
N ASN A 7 -23.92 -17.40 -11.27
CA ASN A 7 -22.91 -16.69 -12.04
C ASN A 7 -21.95 -15.92 -11.11
N ILE A 8 -22.46 -15.23 -10.07
CA ILE A 8 -21.59 -14.60 -9.06
C ILE A 8 -20.65 -15.62 -8.40
N LYS A 9 -21.15 -16.80 -8.04
CA LYS A 9 -20.34 -17.84 -7.38
C LYS A 9 -19.21 -18.36 -8.26
N SER A 10 -19.34 -18.25 -9.58
CA SER A 10 -18.28 -18.66 -10.53
C SER A 10 -17.14 -17.64 -10.62
N LEU A 11 -17.34 -16.41 -10.15
CA LEU A 11 -16.32 -15.37 -10.16
C LEU A 11 -15.33 -15.55 -9.00
N PRO A 12 -14.05 -15.16 -9.17
CA PRO A 12 -13.06 -15.22 -8.12
C PRO A 12 -13.46 -14.39 -6.89
N SER A 13 -13.35 -14.94 -5.68
CA SER A 13 -13.74 -14.25 -4.44
C SER A 13 -12.52 -13.69 -3.69
N ALA A 14 -12.51 -12.39 -3.41
CA ALA A 14 -11.53 -11.73 -2.53
C ALA A 14 -12.12 -11.28 -1.17
N GLY A 15 -13.36 -11.67 -0.86
CA GLY A 15 -14.09 -11.21 0.31
C GLY A 15 -15.57 -10.95 0.01
N GLY A 16 -16.10 -9.85 0.55
CA GLY A 16 -17.49 -9.44 0.38
C GLY A 16 -17.76 -8.70 -0.92
N TRP A 17 -19.00 -8.73 -1.41
CA TRP A 17 -19.45 -8.00 -2.59
C TRP A 17 -20.56 -7.04 -2.18
N LYS A 18 -20.44 -5.77 -2.55
CA LYS A 18 -21.50 -4.76 -2.43
C LYS A 18 -21.92 -4.34 -3.82
N ILE A 19 -23.17 -4.64 -4.17
CA ILE A 19 -23.78 -4.23 -5.42
C ILE A 19 -24.87 -3.21 -5.10
N ASN A 20 -24.79 -2.03 -5.70
CA ASN A 20 -25.81 -0.99 -5.64
C ASN A 20 -26.39 -0.80 -7.04
N ILE A 21 -27.71 -0.70 -7.15
CA ILE A 21 -28.42 -0.51 -8.41
C ILE A 21 -29.26 0.76 -8.26
N ALA A 22 -29.01 1.73 -9.13
CA ALA A 22 -29.76 2.98 -9.22
C ALA A 22 -30.44 3.07 -10.58
N PHE A 23 -31.69 3.50 -10.59
CA PHE A 23 -32.46 3.74 -11.82
C PHE A 23 -32.32 5.23 -12.19
N ASP A 24 -31.84 5.51 -13.40
CA ASP A 24 -31.48 6.83 -13.89
C ASP A 24 -32.39 7.23 -15.07
N GLY A 25 -33.68 7.45 -14.80
CA GLY A 25 -34.71 7.66 -15.82
C GLY A 25 -35.46 6.38 -16.17
N ASP A 26 -36.17 6.38 -17.30
CA ASP A 26 -37.14 5.31 -17.64
C ASP A 26 -36.47 4.00 -18.11
N GLU A 27 -35.30 4.08 -18.75
CA GLU A 27 -34.65 2.91 -19.37
C GLU A 27 -33.21 2.66 -18.91
N GLN A 28 -32.62 3.60 -18.17
CA GLN A 28 -31.20 3.55 -17.81
C GLN A 28 -31.02 3.10 -16.36
N ILE A 29 -30.09 2.19 -16.16
CA ILE A 29 -29.72 1.63 -14.86
C ILE A 29 -28.22 1.84 -14.67
N VAL A 30 -27.85 2.29 -13.49
CA VAL A 30 -26.46 2.41 -13.04
C VAL A 30 -26.22 1.35 -11.96
N VAL A 31 -25.27 0.45 -12.21
CA VAL A 31 -24.86 -0.59 -11.28
C VAL A 31 -23.45 -0.29 -10.77
N SER A 32 -23.33 -0.17 -9.45
CA SER A 32 -22.05 -0.02 -8.76
C SER A 32 -21.68 -1.33 -8.07
N VAL A 33 -20.50 -1.86 -8.38
CA VAL A 33 -19.97 -3.10 -7.78
C VAL A 33 -18.69 -2.77 -7.02
N LEU A 34 -18.71 -2.98 -5.71
CA LEU A 34 -17.55 -2.81 -4.82
C LEU A 34 -17.15 -4.16 -4.24
N LEU A 35 -15.86 -4.49 -4.40
CA LEU A 35 -15.25 -5.65 -3.77
C LEU A 35 -14.65 -5.23 -2.42
N GLU A 36 -15.13 -5.85 -1.34
CA GLU A 36 -14.65 -5.59 0.00
C GLU A 36 -13.48 -6.51 0.34
N THR A 37 -12.43 -5.89 0.87
CA THR A 37 -11.30 -6.61 1.46
C THR A 37 -11.58 -6.91 2.93
N ASP A 38 -10.88 -7.90 3.48
CA ASP A 38 -10.89 -8.28 4.90
C ASP A 38 -10.25 -7.23 5.85
N GLY A 39 -10.18 -5.98 5.42
CA GLY A 39 -9.60 -4.86 6.16
C GLY A 39 -8.07 -4.72 6.02
N LYS A 40 -7.41 -5.56 5.21
CA LYS A 40 -5.94 -5.53 5.01
C LYS A 40 -5.48 -4.88 3.71
N GLY A 41 -6.37 -4.23 2.95
CA GLY A 41 -6.07 -3.61 1.66
C GLY A 41 -6.38 -2.12 1.59
N ARG A 42 -5.80 -1.43 0.58
CA ARG A 42 -6.30 -0.11 0.17
C ARG A 42 -7.75 -0.26 -0.32
N PRO A 43 -8.66 0.68 0.02
CA PRO A 43 -10.02 0.65 -0.49
C PRO A 43 -10.00 0.68 -2.01
N LEU A 44 -10.76 -0.24 -2.63
CA LEU A 44 -10.92 -0.27 -4.08
C LEU A 44 -11.97 0.76 -4.50
N PRO A 45 -11.75 1.46 -5.62
CA PRO A 45 -12.83 2.22 -6.23
C PRO A 45 -13.93 1.24 -6.71
N PRO A 46 -15.21 1.63 -6.61
CA PRO A 46 -16.29 0.83 -7.14
C PRO A 46 -16.25 0.79 -8.67
N MET A 47 -16.61 -0.35 -9.25
CA MET A 47 -16.85 -0.49 -10.68
C MET A 47 -18.25 0.04 -10.99
N LEU A 48 -18.34 0.97 -11.95
CA LEU A 48 -19.60 1.57 -12.36
C LEU A 48 -19.95 1.10 -13.77
N LEU A 49 -21.16 0.56 -13.91
CA LEU A 49 -21.73 0.09 -15.17
C LEU A 49 -23.01 0.88 -15.40
N LYS A 50 -23.25 1.31 -16.64
CA LYS A 50 -24.48 1.99 -17.02
C LYS A 50 -24.99 1.38 -18.32
N GLY A 51 -26.30 1.14 -18.37
CA GLY A 51 -26.97 0.62 -19.55
C GLY A 51 -28.44 0.34 -19.28
N THR A 52 -29.11 -0.20 -20.27
CA THR A 52 -30.48 -0.72 -20.12
C THR A 52 -30.50 -2.03 -19.35
N ALA A 53 -31.68 -2.43 -18.85
CA ALA A 53 -31.84 -3.72 -18.18
C ALA A 53 -31.37 -4.89 -19.06
N GLU A 54 -31.72 -4.89 -20.35
CA GLU A 54 -31.34 -5.94 -21.29
C GLU A 54 -29.84 -5.98 -21.56
N GLU A 55 -29.19 -4.82 -21.72
CA GLU A 55 -27.74 -4.75 -21.90
C GLU A 55 -26.99 -5.26 -20.68
N LEU A 56 -27.44 -4.87 -19.48
CA LEU A 56 -26.83 -5.31 -18.23
C LEU A 56 -27.06 -6.82 -18.02
N ASP A 57 -28.27 -7.34 -18.26
CA ASP A 57 -28.54 -8.77 -18.08
C ASP A 57 -27.66 -9.65 -18.97
N ASN A 58 -27.38 -9.20 -20.20
CA ASN A 58 -26.56 -9.95 -21.16
C ASN A 58 -25.05 -9.78 -20.92
N ALA A 59 -24.59 -8.59 -20.54
CA ALA A 59 -23.15 -8.27 -20.53
C ALA A 59 -22.54 -8.16 -19.12
N PHE A 60 -23.34 -8.02 -18.05
CA PHE A 60 -22.84 -7.69 -16.71
C PHE A 60 -21.73 -8.63 -16.22
N PHE A 61 -21.98 -9.94 -16.28
CA PHE A 61 -21.03 -10.94 -15.77
C PHE A 61 -19.75 -11.02 -16.61
N GLU A 62 -19.85 -10.85 -17.93
CA GLU A 62 -18.69 -10.86 -18.81
C GLU A 62 -17.80 -9.62 -18.58
N VAL A 63 -18.43 -8.45 -18.44
CA VAL A 63 -17.71 -7.18 -18.25
C VAL A 63 -17.01 -7.13 -16.90
N ILE A 64 -17.61 -7.66 -15.83
CA ILE A 64 -16.99 -7.63 -14.50
C ILE A 64 -16.01 -8.78 -14.25
N ALA A 65 -16.04 -9.87 -15.02
CA ALA A 65 -15.21 -11.04 -14.77
C ALA A 65 -13.71 -10.70 -14.75
N THR A 66 -13.23 -9.98 -15.77
CA THR A 66 -11.81 -9.59 -15.89
C THR A 66 -11.38 -8.60 -14.80
N PRO A 67 -12.09 -7.49 -14.55
CA PRO A 67 -11.79 -6.59 -13.43
C PRO A 67 -11.76 -7.29 -12.06
N VAL A 68 -12.70 -8.20 -11.81
CA VAL A 68 -12.77 -8.95 -10.54
C VAL A 68 -11.57 -9.90 -10.45
N ALA A 69 -11.25 -10.64 -11.50
CA ALA A 69 -10.10 -11.55 -11.51
C ALA A 69 -8.78 -10.81 -11.26
N ASN A 70 -8.53 -9.69 -11.95
CA ASN A 70 -7.35 -8.85 -11.74
C ASN A 70 -7.29 -8.30 -10.32
N THR A 71 -8.44 -7.95 -9.75
CA THR A 71 -8.54 -7.44 -8.39
C THR A 71 -8.21 -8.53 -7.37
N VAL A 72 -8.72 -9.76 -7.57
CA VAL A 72 -8.39 -10.91 -6.72
C VAL A 72 -6.93 -11.29 -6.86
N GLU A 73 -6.37 -11.26 -8.06
CA GLU A 73 -4.94 -11.48 -8.29
C GLU A 73 -4.09 -10.41 -7.59
N LEU A 74 -4.50 -9.14 -7.60
CA LEU A 74 -3.81 -8.08 -6.86
C LEU A 74 -3.76 -8.36 -5.35
N PHE A 75 -4.81 -8.96 -4.78
CA PHE A 75 -4.82 -9.38 -3.38
C PHE A 75 -3.98 -10.64 -3.13
N ALA A 76 -4.10 -11.65 -3.99
CA ALA A 76 -3.30 -12.87 -3.90
C ALA A 76 -1.80 -12.57 -4.06
N ASN A 77 -1.45 -11.70 -5.00
CA ASN A 77 -0.08 -11.27 -5.26
C ASN A 77 0.48 -10.46 -4.08
N ARG A 78 -0.37 -9.79 -3.29
CA ARG A 78 0.09 -9.11 -2.06
C ARG A 78 0.40 -10.09 -0.94
N ASP A 79 -0.41 -11.12 -0.75
CA ASP A 79 -0.10 -12.16 0.23
C ASP A 79 1.14 -12.96 -0.16
N SER A 80 1.31 -13.27 -1.44
CA SER A 80 2.52 -13.94 -1.93
C SER A 80 3.73 -13.00 -1.86
N PHE A 81 3.61 -11.73 -2.25
CA PHE A 81 4.69 -10.76 -2.15
C PHE A 81 5.07 -10.48 -0.69
N ALA A 82 4.12 -10.39 0.24
CA ALA A 82 4.40 -10.26 1.67
C ALA A 82 5.10 -11.50 2.22
N LYS A 83 4.64 -12.70 1.86
CA LYS A 83 5.29 -13.97 2.22
C LYS A 83 6.66 -14.13 1.58
N GLU A 84 6.85 -13.67 0.35
CA GLU A 84 8.15 -13.67 -0.34
C GLU A 84 9.07 -12.62 0.26
N LEU A 85 8.57 -11.44 0.65
CA LEU A 85 9.32 -10.45 1.41
C LEU A 85 9.75 -11.00 2.77
N ASP A 86 8.86 -11.67 3.48
CA ASP A 86 9.18 -12.28 4.78
C ASP A 86 10.14 -13.47 4.61
N LYS A 87 9.97 -14.31 3.59
CA LYS A 87 10.94 -15.37 3.25
C LYS A 87 12.29 -14.77 2.85
N ALA A 88 12.33 -13.73 2.03
CA ALA A 88 13.55 -13.04 1.64
C ALA A 88 14.22 -12.37 2.84
N ARG A 89 13.45 -11.78 3.77
CA ARG A 89 13.94 -11.23 5.04
C ARG A 89 14.48 -12.31 5.97
N GLU A 90 13.81 -13.45 6.06
CA GLU A 90 14.26 -14.61 6.86
C GLU A 90 15.49 -15.29 6.23
N GLU A 91 15.59 -15.37 4.90
CA GLU A 91 16.79 -15.82 4.20
C GLU A 91 17.96 -14.85 4.38
N VAL A 92 17.71 -13.54 4.34
CA VAL A 92 18.71 -12.52 4.64
C VAL A 92 19.15 -12.61 6.10
N LYS A 93 18.24 -12.86 7.05
CA LYS A 93 18.60 -13.11 8.46
C LYS A 93 19.37 -14.41 8.66
N LYS A 94 19.01 -15.49 7.95
CA LYS A 94 19.76 -16.76 8.00
C LYS A 94 21.16 -16.58 7.44
N LYS A 95 21.31 -15.92 6.30
CA LYS A 95 22.60 -15.54 5.71
C LYS A 95 23.38 -14.57 6.62
N ALA A 96 22.72 -13.62 7.29
CA ALA A 96 23.36 -12.72 8.25
C ALA A 96 23.73 -13.41 9.59
N GLY A 97 23.03 -14.49 9.95
CA GLY A 97 23.34 -15.35 11.09
C GLY A 97 24.56 -16.25 10.85
N GLU A 98 24.73 -16.73 9.61
CA GLU A 98 25.88 -17.56 9.19
C GLU A 98 27.18 -16.76 9.00
N VAL A 99 27.08 -15.43 8.79
CA VAL A 99 28.26 -14.56 8.61
C VAL A 99 28.98 -14.22 9.93
N LYS A 100 28.44 -14.58 11.10
CA LYS A 100 29.10 -14.31 12.39
C LYS A 100 30.23 -15.27 12.76
N THR A 101 30.49 -16.34 11.99
CA THR A 101 31.53 -17.34 12.36
C THR A 101 32.71 -17.49 11.40
N ALA A 102 32.80 -16.73 10.31
CA ALA A 102 33.96 -16.81 9.40
C ALA A 102 34.78 -15.50 9.40
N LYS A 103 35.74 -15.49 10.32
CA LYS A 103 36.98 -14.71 10.40
C LYS A 103 37.36 -13.89 9.14
N VAL A 104 37.59 -12.59 9.33
CA VAL A 104 38.93 -11.97 9.49
C VAL A 104 39.82 -12.18 8.26
N ALA A 105 39.99 -11.12 7.45
CA ALA A 105 41.28 -10.46 7.23
C ALA A 105 41.21 -9.42 6.09
N LEU A 106 42.07 -8.41 6.22
CA LEU A 106 42.38 -7.26 5.33
C LEU A 106 41.47 -6.03 5.50
N LYS A 107 41.75 -5.17 6.48
CA LYS A 107 42.82 -4.14 6.59
C LYS A 107 42.45 -2.80 5.92
N LYS A 108 42.18 -1.83 6.82
CA LYS A 108 42.54 -0.40 6.79
C LYS A 108 41.73 0.43 5.78
N THR A 109 40.87 1.36 6.19
CA THR A 109 41.17 2.50 7.08
C THR A 109 39.95 2.93 7.90
N ASP A 110 40.16 3.06 9.22
CA ASP A 110 39.80 4.20 10.09
C ASP A 110 39.21 5.44 9.36
N ILE A 111 38.22 6.19 9.81
CA ILE A 111 37.49 6.42 11.08
C ILE A 111 36.21 7.20 10.66
N GLU A 112 35.13 7.21 11.47
CA GLU A 112 33.89 8.01 11.32
C GLU A 112 32.81 7.56 10.30
N GLN A 113 32.08 6.47 10.58
CA GLN A 113 30.78 6.21 9.90
C GLN A 113 29.70 5.59 10.81
N GLU A 114 29.79 5.76 12.13
CA GLU A 114 28.69 5.33 13.02
C GLU A 114 27.45 6.24 13.04
N PRO A 115 27.50 7.57 12.79
CA PRO A 115 26.28 8.39 12.81
C PRO A 115 25.50 8.37 11.48
N THR A 116 26.14 8.11 10.33
CA THR A 116 25.49 8.18 9.00
C THR A 116 24.46 7.07 8.76
N ARG A 117 24.74 5.84 9.24
CA ARG A 117 23.79 4.72 9.15
C ARG A 117 22.51 4.99 9.94
N LYS A 118 22.64 5.57 11.15
CA LYS A 118 21.48 5.97 11.95
C LYS A 118 20.68 7.07 11.27
N PHE A 119 21.34 8.05 10.65
CA PHE A 119 20.67 9.12 9.91
C PHE A 119 19.83 8.57 8.74
N GLU A 120 20.41 7.72 7.90
CA GLU A 120 19.71 7.18 6.73
C GLU A 120 18.51 6.32 7.12
N ASP A 121 18.65 5.50 8.17
CA ASP A 121 17.55 4.66 8.67
C ASP A 121 16.41 5.52 9.25
N VAL A 122 16.75 6.57 10.00
CA VAL A 122 15.79 7.53 10.56
C VAL A 122 15.08 8.30 9.44
N MET A 123 15.81 8.79 8.44
CA MET A 123 15.25 9.52 7.30
C MET A 123 14.34 8.66 6.43
N LYS A 124 14.67 7.37 6.22
CA LYS A 124 13.76 6.42 5.56
C LYS A 124 12.45 6.29 6.32
N LYS A 125 12.52 6.16 7.65
CA LYS A 125 11.32 6.04 8.49
C LYS A 125 10.46 7.30 8.47
N ILE A 126 11.08 8.48 8.45
CA ILE A 126 10.38 9.76 8.30
C ILE A 126 9.68 9.84 6.93
N SER A 127 10.34 9.38 5.86
CA SER A 127 9.74 9.30 4.53
C SER A 127 8.55 8.35 4.47
N GLU A 128 8.66 7.17 5.10
CA GLU A 128 7.54 6.23 5.22
C GLU A 128 6.35 6.84 5.98
N LEU A 129 6.61 7.51 7.11
CA LEU A 129 5.58 8.20 7.91
C LEU A 129 4.92 9.35 7.15
N ASN A 130 5.70 10.12 6.38
CA ASN A 130 5.21 11.18 5.49
C ASN A 130 4.29 10.60 4.38
N ALA A 131 4.64 9.44 3.81
CA ALA A 131 3.86 8.77 2.77
C ALA A 131 2.51 8.22 3.27
N ILE A 132 2.39 7.90 4.56
CA ILE A 132 1.14 7.46 5.21
C ILE A 132 0.41 8.59 5.96
N CYS A 133 0.76 9.85 5.68
CA CYS A 133 0.17 11.06 6.26
C CYS A 133 0.30 11.18 7.80
N LYS A 134 1.24 10.47 8.41
CA LYS A 134 1.54 10.53 9.85
C LYS A 134 2.61 11.58 10.14
N TYR A 135 2.29 12.84 9.88
CA TYR A 135 3.24 13.95 9.97
C TYR A 135 3.68 14.27 11.41
N ALA A 136 2.82 14.01 12.41
CA ALA A 136 3.17 14.21 13.83
C ALA A 136 4.28 13.23 14.27
N ASP A 137 4.11 11.93 14.00
CA ASP A 137 5.09 10.89 14.28
C ASP A 137 6.40 11.14 13.51
N ALA A 138 6.29 11.61 12.26
CA ALA A 138 7.45 11.96 11.42
C ALA A 138 8.29 13.11 12.01
N LEU A 139 7.64 14.09 12.66
CA LEU A 139 8.31 15.21 13.33
C LEU A 139 8.96 14.79 14.65
N GLU A 140 8.38 13.82 15.35
CA GLU A 140 8.92 13.29 16.62
C GLU A 140 10.21 12.49 16.42
N ILE A 141 10.31 11.79 15.29
CA ILE A 141 11.46 10.95 14.94
C ILE A 141 12.53 11.75 14.17
N LEU A 142 12.24 12.99 13.76
CA LEU A 142 13.18 13.87 13.08
C LEU A 142 14.36 14.23 14.00
N PRO A 143 15.61 13.91 13.62
CA PRO A 143 16.75 14.18 14.47
C PRO A 143 17.00 15.69 14.59
N PRO A 144 17.39 16.18 15.77
CA PRO A 144 17.65 17.60 15.99
C PRO A 144 18.88 18.06 15.20
N ASN A 145 18.89 19.34 14.82
CA ASN A 145 19.97 19.97 14.06
C ASN A 145 21.36 19.86 14.74
N SER A 146 21.41 19.54 16.05
CA SER A 146 22.63 19.32 16.82
C SER A 146 23.29 17.96 16.55
N GLU A 147 22.54 16.95 16.09
CA GLU A 147 23.06 15.60 15.80
C GLU A 147 23.73 15.52 14.42
N PHE A 148 23.30 16.35 13.47
CA PHE A 148 23.79 16.34 12.09
C PHE A 148 24.03 17.76 11.56
N PRO A 149 25.11 18.44 12.00
CA PRO A 149 25.40 19.81 11.59
C PRO A 149 25.63 19.94 10.07
N GLU A 150 26.12 18.89 9.40
CA GLU A 150 26.34 18.86 7.95
C GLU A 150 25.04 18.80 7.13
N LYS A 151 23.96 18.25 7.70
CA LYS A 151 22.65 18.09 7.04
C LYS A 151 21.56 19.00 7.60
N LYS A 152 21.98 20.03 8.35
CA LYS A 152 21.09 20.98 9.02
C LYS A 152 20.09 21.65 8.06
N GLU A 153 20.52 22.04 6.87
CA GLU A 153 19.63 22.64 5.88
C GLU A 153 18.57 21.66 5.34
N GLU A 154 18.95 20.40 5.13
CA GLU A 154 18.03 19.34 4.69
C GLU A 154 17.02 19.01 5.79
N LEU A 155 17.47 18.91 7.04
CA LEU A 155 16.62 18.67 8.20
C LEU A 155 15.65 19.83 8.44
N GLU A 156 16.07 21.09 8.29
CA GLU A 156 15.16 22.24 8.40
C GLU A 156 14.13 22.28 7.28
N LYS A 157 14.51 21.98 6.04
CA LYS A 157 13.56 21.88 4.92
C LYS A 157 12.53 20.79 5.17
N LEU A 158 12.98 19.60 5.57
CA LEU A 158 12.11 18.47 5.87
C LEU A 158 11.17 18.77 7.03
N ARG A 159 11.67 19.44 8.09
CA ARG A 159 10.85 19.88 9.22
C ARG A 159 9.74 20.83 8.80
N ARG A 160 10.07 21.85 8.01
CA ARG A 160 9.08 22.82 7.52
C ARG A 160 8.04 22.15 6.62
N GLU A 161 8.46 21.23 5.78
CA GLU A 161 7.55 20.48 4.89
C GLU A 161 6.59 19.61 5.71
N LEU A 162 7.10 18.89 6.71
CA LEU A 162 6.29 18.06 7.60
C LEU A 162 5.34 18.90 8.48
N GLU A 163 5.79 20.03 9.03
CA GLU A 163 4.94 20.96 9.79
C GLU A 163 3.85 21.58 8.91
N TRP A 164 4.18 21.95 7.67
CA TRP A 164 3.19 22.46 6.70
C TRP A 164 2.15 21.40 6.38
N LYS A 165 2.57 20.17 6.02
CA LYS A 165 1.68 19.04 5.74
C LYS A 165 0.82 18.66 6.94
N ARG A 166 1.39 18.65 8.14
CA ARG A 166 0.67 18.43 9.41
C ARG A 166 -0.42 19.48 9.60
N ASN A 167 -0.08 20.77 9.44
CA ASN A 167 -1.01 21.86 9.66
C ASN A 167 -2.15 21.85 8.63
N GLN A 168 -1.86 21.50 7.36
CA GLN A 168 -2.89 21.28 6.34
C GLN A 168 -3.84 20.12 6.71
N LEU A 169 -3.31 19.03 7.25
CA LEU A 169 -4.12 17.89 7.69
C LEU A 169 -5.04 18.22 8.88
N THR A 170 -4.60 19.08 9.80
CA THR A 170 -5.42 19.55 10.93
C THR A 170 -6.48 20.61 10.58
N LEU A 171 -6.45 21.17 9.37
CA LEU A 171 -7.43 22.16 8.88
C LEU A 171 -8.54 21.54 8.01
N LEU A 172 -8.45 20.24 7.74
CA LEU A 172 -9.48 19.41 7.09
C LEU A 172 -10.36 18.73 8.14
#